data_AF-A0A9E1MYF3-F1
#
_entry.id   AF-A0A9E1MYF3-F1
#
_cell.length_a   1.000
_cell.length_b   1.000
_cell.length_c   1.000
_cell.angle_alpha   90.00
_cell.angle_beta   90.00
_cell.angle_gamma   90.00
#
_symmetry.space_group_name_H-M   'P 1'
#
loop_
_entity.id
_entity.type
_entity.pdbx_description
1 polymer ?
#
loop_
_entity_poly.entity_id
_entity_poly.type
_entity_poly.pdbx_seq_one_letter_code
_entity_poly.pdbx_strand_id
1 'polypeptide(L)'
;MTPEPFAPPREQHNEDSSQLVMVIASWMLAGATAGTSLGATLQLFGLFKGVVVAIAMGTAVVAAIAGAVIFRWERAHSLTHRPAIIDGRGRLSRPLNVWLLGTPILIAIPSLLWLAIVGSLSTDSLFTGFAFLMASSALAWAGRKLISGHFLARGVEALELGDAIGAAERLEILQGRWWATKASRTAAWMNLGVLSVQRGDLPSALYWYELIDSGEATRAFATVGRALVKVLQDEFDEGERLLLEAMTGSASRVIQTQADEVRLLLVLRRDGAEEARQLGERLLGPGAGSLFLGVLAAARARSGDMPGARSLLDSGAEDSLRATGLGKVVPEIRELLPAQGIY
;
A
#
# COMPACT_ATOMS: atom_id res chain seq x y z
N MET A 1 -7.89 34.33 -27.26
CA MET A 1 -7.22 33.90 -26.03
C MET A 1 -6.81 32.45 -26.23
N THR A 2 -5.53 32.20 -26.43
CA THR A 2 -4.95 30.86 -26.41
C THR A 2 -5.04 30.33 -24.97
N PRO A 3 -5.52 29.09 -24.74
CA PRO A 3 -5.49 28.50 -23.41
C PRO A 3 -4.02 28.36 -22.98
N GLU A 4 -3.66 28.93 -21.83
CA GLU A 4 -2.37 28.64 -21.23
C GLU A 4 -2.26 27.13 -20.98
N PRO A 5 -1.10 26.51 -21.27
CA PRO A 5 -0.86 25.13 -20.88
C PRO A 5 -0.94 25.03 -19.37
N PHE A 6 -1.66 24.01 -18.88
CA PHE A 6 -1.88 23.71 -17.48
C PHE A 6 -0.56 23.76 -16.69
N ALA A 7 -0.37 24.85 -15.93
CA ALA A 7 0.75 24.94 -15.00
C ALA A 7 0.52 23.90 -13.89
N PRO A 8 1.48 22.99 -13.61
CA PRO A 8 1.31 22.04 -12.52
C PRO A 8 1.09 22.80 -11.20
N PRO A 9 0.19 22.30 -10.33
CA PRO A 9 -0.16 23.00 -9.09
C PRO A 9 1.08 23.21 -8.21
N ARG A 10 1.16 24.39 -7.56
CA ARG A 10 2.26 24.85 -6.69
C ARG A 10 2.63 23.92 -5.52
N GLU A 11 1.95 22.80 -5.32
CA GLU A 11 2.22 21.84 -4.24
C GLU A 11 3.46 20.96 -4.48
N GLN A 12 3.81 20.63 -5.74
CA GLN A 12 4.93 19.71 -6.03
C GLN A 12 6.30 20.25 -5.60
N HIS A 13 6.53 21.56 -5.70
CA HIS A 13 7.84 22.17 -5.41
C HIS A 13 8.23 22.10 -3.92
N ASN A 14 7.23 22.07 -3.04
CA ASN A 14 7.45 22.01 -1.60
C ASN A 14 7.75 20.58 -1.13
N GLU A 15 7.18 19.59 -1.81
CA GLU A 15 7.38 18.18 -1.50
C GLU A 15 8.80 17.71 -1.84
N ASP A 16 9.31 18.06 -3.03
CA ASP A 16 10.69 17.74 -3.43
C ASP A 16 11.74 18.35 -2.49
N SER A 17 11.49 19.57 -2.04
CA SER A 17 12.36 20.25 -1.08
C SER A 17 12.38 19.53 0.26
N SER A 18 11.20 19.13 0.78
CA SER A 18 11.11 18.40 2.05
C SER A 18 11.76 17.01 1.97
N GLN A 19 11.59 16.33 0.84
CA GLN A 19 12.16 15.00 0.60
C GLN A 19 13.68 15.05 0.44
N LEU A 20 14.22 16.06 -0.27
CA LEU A 20 15.64 16.30 -0.38
C LEU A 20 16.28 16.54 0.99
N VAL A 21 15.67 17.39 1.83
CA VAL A 21 16.16 17.67 3.19
C VAL A 21 16.21 16.39 4.02
N MET A 22 15.15 15.57 3.96
CA MET A 22 15.10 14.29 4.66
C MET A 22 16.21 13.33 4.19
N VAL A 23 16.45 13.24 2.88
CA VAL A 23 17.50 12.39 2.31
C VAL A 23 18.88 12.87 2.76
N ILE A 24 19.18 14.15 2.58
CA ILE A 24 20.45 14.74 3.02
C ILE A 24 20.68 14.47 4.51
N ALA A 25 19.68 14.72 5.35
CA ALA A 25 19.77 14.49 6.79
C ALA A 25 20.06 13.01 7.12
N SER A 26 19.35 12.08 6.47
CA SER A 26 19.56 10.64 6.70
C SER A 26 20.97 10.17 6.32
N TRP A 27 21.48 10.63 5.18
CA TRP A 27 22.84 10.31 4.72
C TRP A 27 23.90 10.98 5.56
N MET A 28 23.70 12.24 5.94
CA MET A 28 24.60 12.96 6.84
C MET A 28 24.73 12.24 8.19
N LEU A 29 23.61 11.81 8.77
CA LEU A 29 23.60 11.07 10.03
C LEU A 29 24.31 9.72 9.90
N ALA A 30 24.04 8.96 8.84
CA ALA A 30 24.73 7.70 8.57
C ALA A 30 26.24 7.89 8.38
N GLY A 31 26.65 8.91 7.62
CA GLY A 31 28.04 9.29 7.43
C GLY A 31 28.72 9.68 8.73
N ALA A 32 28.07 10.50 9.57
CA ALA A 32 28.58 10.90 10.88
C ALA A 32 28.78 9.68 11.79
N THR A 33 27.79 8.78 11.81
CA THR A 33 27.84 7.54 12.59
C THR A 33 28.99 6.64 12.16
N ALA A 34 29.14 6.42 10.84
CA ALA A 34 30.23 5.61 10.29
C ALA A 34 31.60 6.25 10.54
N GLY A 35 31.73 7.57 10.39
CA GLY A 35 32.99 8.27 10.66
C GLY A 35 33.35 8.30 12.15
N THR A 36 32.36 8.42 13.04
CA THR A 36 32.58 8.32 14.49
C THR A 36 33.04 6.91 14.84
N SER A 37 32.41 5.89 14.27
CA SER A 37 32.78 4.48 14.40
C SER A 37 34.23 4.24 13.96
N LEU A 38 34.61 4.72 12.76
CA LEU A 38 35.96 4.62 12.24
C LEU A 38 36.97 5.40 13.10
N GLY A 39 36.67 6.65 13.44
CA GLY A 39 37.54 7.49 14.25
C GLY A 39 37.81 6.88 15.63
N ALA A 40 36.76 6.39 16.30
CA ALA A 40 36.89 5.73 17.60
C ALA A 40 37.75 4.46 17.50
N THR A 41 37.63 3.72 16.40
CA THR A 41 38.49 2.56 16.10
C THR A 41 39.96 2.95 15.99
N LEU A 42 40.26 3.97 15.17
CA LEU A 42 41.63 4.45 14.99
C LEU A 42 42.24 4.96 16.29
N GLN A 43 41.44 5.60 17.14
CA GLN A 43 41.87 6.04 18.47
C GLN A 43 42.14 4.87 19.41
N LEU A 44 41.29 3.84 19.40
CA LEU A 44 41.46 2.63 20.23
C LEU A 44 42.76 1.88 19.87
N PHE A 45 43.15 1.84 18.60
CA PHE A 45 44.42 1.25 18.16
C PHE A 45 45.63 2.19 18.28
N GLY A 46 45.46 3.39 18.85
CA GLY A 46 46.54 4.35 19.06
C GLY A 46 47.09 4.98 17.78
N LEU A 47 46.41 4.84 16.64
CA LEU A 47 46.87 5.36 15.34
C LEU A 47 46.74 6.89 15.25
N PHE A 48 45.70 7.47 15.86
CA PHE A 48 45.46 8.90 15.87
C PHE A 48 44.82 9.35 17.19
N LYS A 49 45.32 10.43 17.81
CA LYS A 49 44.70 11.05 19.00
C LYS A 49 43.90 12.28 18.61
N GLY A 50 42.64 12.35 19.06
CA GLY A 50 41.80 13.55 18.93
C GLY A 50 41.19 13.82 17.56
N VAL A 51 41.20 12.85 16.63
CA VAL A 51 40.75 13.05 15.23
C VAL A 51 39.31 12.54 14.99
N VAL A 52 38.66 11.94 16.00
CA VAL A 52 37.31 11.32 15.86
C VAL A 52 36.28 12.31 15.32
N VAL A 53 36.21 13.51 15.89
CA VAL A 53 35.24 14.54 15.49
C VAL A 53 35.50 15.00 14.05
N ALA A 54 36.76 15.19 13.67
CA ALA A 54 37.12 15.61 12.32
C ALA A 54 36.76 14.54 11.26
N ILE A 55 37.02 13.26 11.55
CA ILE A 55 36.63 12.15 10.66
C ILE A 55 35.10 12.08 10.57
N ALA A 56 34.39 12.15 11.70
CA ALA A 56 32.93 12.12 11.74
C ALA A 56 32.30 13.26 10.91
N MET A 57 32.79 14.49 11.06
CA MET A 57 32.29 15.62 10.26
C MET A 57 32.62 15.45 8.78
N GLY A 58 33.84 15.01 8.44
CA GLY A 58 34.24 14.79 7.05
C GLY A 58 33.36 13.76 6.35
N THR A 59 33.14 12.59 6.97
CA THR A 59 32.27 11.55 6.41
C THR A 59 30.81 11.98 6.36
N ALA A 60 30.32 12.75 7.34
CA ALA A 60 28.97 13.30 7.32
C ALA A 60 28.74 14.21 6.11
N VAL A 61 29.67 15.13 5.84
CA VAL A 61 29.59 16.05 4.69
C VAL A 61 29.65 15.29 3.37
N VAL A 62 30.58 14.34 3.23
CA VAL A 62 30.71 13.51 2.01
C VAL A 62 29.43 12.70 1.77
N ALA A 63 28.87 12.08 2.81
CA ALA A 63 27.63 11.32 2.71
C ALA A 63 26.44 12.22 2.36
N ALA A 64 26.33 13.42 2.96
CA ALA A 64 25.30 14.40 2.64
C ALA A 64 25.33 14.80 1.16
N ILE A 65 26.52 15.05 0.61
CA ILE A 65 26.73 15.37 -0.81
C ILE A 65 26.32 14.17 -1.68
N ALA A 66 26.75 12.96 -1.32
CA ALA A 66 26.37 11.75 -2.04
C ALA A 66 24.85 11.55 -2.06
N GLY A 67 24.17 11.71 -0.92
CA GLY A 67 22.71 11.63 -0.82
C GLY A 67 22.01 12.65 -1.72
N ALA A 68 22.48 13.90 -1.76
CA ALA A 68 21.94 14.94 -2.64
C ALA A 68 22.12 14.60 -4.13
N VAL A 69 23.28 14.07 -4.52
CA VAL A 69 23.57 13.66 -5.90
C VAL A 69 22.66 12.50 -6.32
N ILE A 70 22.55 11.46 -5.48
CA ILE A 70 21.72 10.30 -5.78
C ILE A 70 20.24 10.70 -5.83
N PHE A 71 19.76 11.58 -4.93
CA PHE A 71 18.40 12.12 -5.01
C PHE A 71 18.14 12.83 -6.33
N ARG A 72 19.06 13.70 -6.76
CA ARG A 72 18.91 14.45 -8.01
C ARG A 72 18.88 13.53 -9.23
N TRP A 73 19.70 12.48 -9.22
CA TRP A 73 19.69 11.46 -10.26
C TRP A 73 18.39 10.63 -10.24
N GLU A 74 17.93 10.20 -9.07
CA GLU A 74 16.68 9.47 -8.89
C GLU A 74 15.48 10.29 -9.38
N ARG A 75 15.42 11.58 -9.05
CA ARG A 75 14.36 12.47 -9.52
C ARG A 75 14.37 12.64 -11.02
N ALA A 76 15.53 12.82 -11.64
CA ALA A 76 15.63 12.90 -13.09
C ALA A 76 15.13 11.61 -13.78
N HIS A 77 15.43 10.45 -13.21
CA HIS A 77 15.02 9.15 -13.75
C HIS A 77 13.54 8.84 -13.50
N SER A 78 13.03 9.09 -12.29
CA SER A 78 11.61 8.94 -11.93
C SER A 78 10.71 9.92 -12.69
N LEU A 79 11.24 11.09 -13.10
CA LEU A 79 10.50 12.03 -13.94
C LEU A 79 10.15 11.46 -15.32
N THR A 80 11.03 10.62 -15.86
CA THR A 80 10.96 10.09 -17.22
C THR A 80 10.34 8.70 -17.31
N HIS A 81 10.41 7.88 -16.26
CA HIS A 81 10.08 6.44 -16.35
C HIS A 81 8.95 5.97 -15.41
N ARG A 82 8.41 6.81 -14.51
CA ARG A 82 7.40 6.38 -13.53
C ARG A 82 6.13 7.25 -13.55
N PRO A 83 4.93 6.63 -13.55
CA PRO A 83 3.69 7.36 -13.39
C PRO A 83 3.57 7.96 -11.98
N ALA A 84 2.77 9.03 -11.84
CA ALA A 84 2.44 9.57 -10.53
C ALA A 84 1.35 8.71 -9.88
N ILE A 85 1.52 8.37 -8.60
CA ILE A 85 0.60 7.53 -7.83
C ILE A 85 -0.07 8.41 -6.78
N ILE A 86 -1.36 8.17 -6.53
CA ILE A 86 -2.07 8.85 -5.45
C ILE A 86 -1.57 8.27 -4.11
N ASP A 87 -0.90 9.09 -3.30
CA ASP A 87 -0.46 8.74 -1.93
C ASP A 87 -1.67 8.53 -1.01
N GLY A 88 -1.47 7.92 0.16
CA GLY A 88 -2.48 7.71 1.19
C GLY A 88 -3.13 8.99 1.76
N ARG A 89 -2.70 10.17 1.30
CA ARG A 89 -3.33 11.48 1.56
C ARG A 89 -4.17 12.01 0.39
N GLY A 90 -4.36 11.22 -0.66
CA GLY A 90 -5.10 11.63 -1.86
C GLY A 90 -4.33 12.54 -2.81
N ARG A 91 -3.00 12.64 -2.67
CA ARG A 91 -2.15 13.51 -3.50
C ARG A 91 -1.34 12.71 -4.51
N LEU A 92 -1.25 13.21 -5.75
CA LEU A 92 -0.35 12.63 -6.76
C LEU A 92 1.12 12.85 -6.35
N SER A 93 1.79 11.77 -5.99
CA SER A 93 3.20 11.75 -5.59
C SER A 93 3.99 10.75 -6.45
N ARG A 94 5.30 10.99 -6.58
CA ARG A 94 6.22 10.01 -7.17
C ARG A 94 7.09 9.47 -6.04
N PRO A 95 6.81 8.25 -5.53
CA PRO A 95 7.52 7.73 -4.38
C PRO A 95 9.00 7.52 -4.73
N LEU A 96 9.87 7.96 -3.82
CA LEU A 96 11.31 7.79 -3.95
C LEU A 96 11.68 6.32 -4.00
N ASN A 97 12.78 6.02 -4.69
CA ASN A 97 13.41 4.70 -4.58
C ASN A 97 13.77 4.38 -3.12
N VAL A 98 13.33 3.23 -2.62
CA VAL A 98 13.54 2.79 -1.23
C VAL A 98 15.01 2.78 -0.85
N TRP A 99 15.90 2.48 -1.79
CA TRP A 99 17.33 2.41 -1.56
C TRP A 99 17.93 3.77 -1.19
N LEU A 100 17.28 4.88 -1.58
CA LEU A 100 17.72 6.22 -1.22
C LEU A 100 17.69 6.45 0.30
N LEU A 101 16.72 5.83 0.98
CA LEU A 101 16.55 5.91 2.43
C LEU A 101 17.01 4.63 3.15
N GLY A 102 17.05 3.49 2.46
CA GLY A 102 17.49 2.21 2.99
C GLY A 102 19.02 2.08 3.08
N THR A 103 19.76 2.62 2.11
CA THR A 103 21.24 2.58 2.12
C THR A 103 21.87 3.27 3.34
N PRO A 104 21.49 4.49 3.76
CA PRO A 104 22.05 5.09 4.98
C PRO A 104 21.73 4.26 6.22
N ILE A 105 20.55 3.62 6.28
CA ILE A 105 20.19 2.70 7.38
C ILE A 105 21.12 1.49 7.43
N LEU A 106 21.41 0.87 6.28
CA LEU A 106 22.31 -0.28 6.18
C LEU A 106 23.76 0.06 6.57
N ILE A 107 24.19 1.29 6.35
CA ILE A 107 25.51 1.78 6.78
C ILE A 107 25.52 2.06 8.29
N ALA A 108 24.47 2.68 8.81
CA ALA A 108 24.42 3.15 10.19
C ALA A 108 24.26 2.01 11.20
N ILE A 109 23.48 0.96 10.92
CA ILE A 109 23.29 -0.19 11.84
C ILE A 109 24.62 -0.82 12.27
N PRO A 110 25.48 -1.33 11.36
CA PRO A 110 26.76 -1.94 11.77
C PRO A 110 27.69 -0.92 12.43
N SER A 111 27.64 0.34 12.00
CA SER A 111 28.43 1.43 12.60
C SER A 111 28.05 1.66 14.07
N LEU A 112 26.75 1.64 14.39
CA LEU A 112 26.21 1.76 15.76
C LEU A 112 26.54 0.53 16.60
N LEU A 113 26.41 -0.68 16.04
CA LEU A 113 26.80 -1.91 16.74
C LEU A 113 28.28 -1.90 17.11
N TRP A 114 29.14 -1.41 16.21
CA TRP A 114 30.57 -1.26 16.51
C TRP A 114 30.83 -0.17 17.56
N LEU A 115 30.13 0.96 17.48
CA LEU A 115 30.18 2.01 18.50
C LEU A 115 29.69 1.53 19.86
N ALA A 116 28.77 0.57 19.93
CA ALA A 116 28.38 -0.04 21.20
C ALA A 116 29.57 -0.73 21.87
N ILE A 117 30.41 -1.42 21.09
CA ILE A 117 31.60 -2.12 21.57
C ILE A 117 32.69 -1.10 21.92
N VAL A 118 33.13 -0.31 20.94
CA VAL A 118 34.26 0.63 21.12
C VAL A 118 33.92 1.73 22.12
N GLY A 119 32.70 2.26 22.06
CA GLY A 119 32.20 3.26 23.00
C GLY A 119 32.28 2.75 24.43
N SER A 120 31.74 1.55 24.68
CA SER A 120 31.80 0.92 26.01
C SER A 120 33.23 0.71 26.51
N LEU A 121 34.16 0.33 25.63
CA LEU A 121 35.58 0.15 25.98
C LEU A 121 36.30 1.48 26.22
N SER A 122 35.90 2.54 25.51
CA SER A 122 36.57 3.85 25.59
C SER A 122 36.12 4.70 26.78
N THR A 123 34.87 4.54 27.24
CA THR A 123 34.28 5.34 28.32
C THR A 123 34.17 4.58 29.64
N ASP A 124 34.62 3.33 29.69
CA ASP A 124 34.43 2.39 30.81
C ASP A 124 32.96 2.35 31.30
N SER A 125 32.01 2.57 30.38
CA SER A 125 30.58 2.71 30.69
C SER A 125 29.72 1.83 29.79
N LEU A 126 29.09 0.84 30.42
CA LEU A 126 28.09 -0.01 29.77
C LEU A 126 26.87 0.78 29.26
N PHE A 127 26.59 1.93 29.89
CA PHE A 127 25.49 2.81 29.48
C PHE A 127 25.70 3.36 28.06
N THR A 128 26.93 3.75 27.72
CA THR A 128 27.28 4.22 26.37
C THR A 128 27.07 3.12 25.33
N GLY A 129 27.50 1.90 25.64
CA GLY A 129 27.27 0.74 24.78
C GLY A 129 25.79 0.47 24.55
N PHE A 130 25.00 0.47 25.64
CA PHE A 130 23.55 0.26 25.58
C PHE A 130 22.82 1.32 24.74
N ALA A 131 23.20 2.60 24.86
CA ALA A 131 22.60 3.67 24.07
C ALA A 131 22.76 3.43 22.55
N PHE A 132 23.94 2.99 22.10
CA PHE A 132 24.17 2.67 20.69
C PHE A 132 23.43 1.41 20.22
N LEU A 133 23.30 0.39 21.08
CA LEU A 133 22.46 -0.79 20.79
C LEU A 133 20.99 -0.41 20.62
N MET A 134 20.47 0.46 21.48
CA MET A 134 19.10 0.96 21.38
C MET A 134 18.88 1.77 20.10
N ALA A 135 19.82 2.67 19.77
CA ALA A 135 19.77 3.43 18.53
C ALA A 135 19.78 2.51 17.30
N SER A 136 20.66 1.49 17.28
CA SER A 136 20.72 0.50 16.21
C SER A 136 19.41 -0.28 16.07
N SER A 137 18.82 -0.69 17.19
CA SER A 137 17.56 -1.43 17.23
C SER A 137 16.39 -0.59 16.70
N ALA A 138 16.30 0.66 17.11
CA ALA A 138 15.30 1.61 16.60
C ALA A 138 15.46 1.83 15.10
N LEU A 139 16.70 1.95 14.62
CA LEU A 139 16.97 2.14 13.20
C LEU A 139 16.66 0.89 12.37
N ALA A 140 16.97 -0.30 12.89
CA ALA A 140 16.58 -1.57 12.28
C ALA A 140 15.06 -1.71 12.19
N TRP A 141 14.33 -1.32 13.24
CA TRP A 141 12.86 -1.30 13.23
C TRP A 141 12.29 -0.32 12.18
N ALA A 142 12.85 0.89 12.09
CA ALA A 142 12.45 1.87 11.09
C ALA A 142 12.75 1.40 9.65
N GLY A 143 13.95 0.84 9.41
CA GLY A 143 14.34 0.24 8.13
C GLY A 143 13.41 -0.90 7.72
N ARG A 144 13.04 -1.76 8.67
CA ARG A 144 12.06 -2.82 8.46
C ARG A 144 10.72 -2.27 7.95
N LYS A 145 10.19 -1.21 8.58
CA LYS A 145 8.94 -0.56 8.18
C LYS A 145 9.03 0.03 6.76
N LEU A 146 10.13 0.71 6.46
CA LEU A 146 10.38 1.35 5.18
C LEU A 146 10.47 0.32 4.02
N ILE A 147 11.25 -0.74 4.21
CA ILE A 147 11.39 -1.80 3.21
C ILE A 147 10.05 -2.51 2.99
N SER A 148 9.34 -2.86 4.06
CA SER A 148 8.04 -3.52 3.96
C SER A 148 7.01 -2.67 3.22
N GLY A 149 6.96 -1.37 3.50
CA GLY A 149 6.07 -0.43 2.81
C GLY A 149 6.39 -0.30 1.33
N HIS A 150 7.68 -0.28 0.95
CA HIS A 150 8.07 -0.21 -0.46
C HIS A 150 7.63 -1.44 -1.26
N PHE A 151 7.90 -2.64 -0.74
CA PHE A 151 7.52 -3.87 -1.44
C PHE A 151 5.99 -4.00 -1.56
N LEU A 152 5.24 -3.58 -0.54
CA LEU A 152 3.79 -3.50 -0.62
C LEU A 152 3.35 -2.51 -1.70
N ALA A 153 3.91 -1.30 -1.70
CA ALA A 153 3.58 -0.27 -2.69
C ALA A 153 3.88 -0.74 -4.12
N ARG A 154 4.97 -1.49 -4.35
CA ARG A 154 5.27 -2.10 -5.66
C ARG A 154 4.26 -3.15 -6.09
N GLY A 155 3.75 -3.95 -5.14
CA GLY A 155 2.67 -4.90 -5.41
C GLY A 155 1.38 -4.19 -5.80
N VAL A 156 1.02 -3.13 -5.07
CA VAL A 156 -0.18 -2.31 -5.36
C VAL A 156 -0.01 -1.51 -6.65
N GLU A 157 1.16 -0.95 -6.92
CA GLU A 157 1.46 -0.26 -8.19
C GLU A 157 1.25 -1.19 -9.39
N ALA A 158 1.64 -2.46 -9.27
CA ALA A 158 1.39 -3.45 -10.31
C ALA A 158 -0.12 -3.70 -10.53
N LEU A 159 -0.94 -3.65 -9.47
CA LEU A 159 -2.40 -3.73 -9.58
C LEU A 159 -2.97 -2.55 -10.36
N GLU A 160 -2.56 -1.33 -10.01
CA GLU A 160 -3.02 -0.10 -10.67
C GLU A 160 -2.64 -0.07 -12.16
N LEU A 161 -1.53 -0.71 -12.53
CA LEU A 161 -1.10 -0.87 -13.92
C LEU A 161 -1.80 -2.03 -14.65
N GLY A 162 -2.69 -2.77 -13.99
CA GLY A 162 -3.38 -3.94 -14.54
C GLY A 162 -2.52 -5.21 -14.63
N ASP A 163 -1.29 -5.21 -14.10
CA ASP A 163 -0.42 -6.38 -13.98
C ASP A 163 -0.81 -7.22 -12.76
N ALA A 164 -1.99 -7.87 -12.86
CA ALA A 164 -2.52 -8.68 -11.77
C ALA A 164 -1.59 -9.86 -11.41
N ILE A 165 -0.87 -10.44 -12.39
CA ILE A 165 0.03 -11.59 -12.18
C ILE A 165 1.26 -11.14 -11.40
N GLY A 166 1.97 -10.12 -11.88
CA GLY A 166 3.14 -9.60 -11.19
C GLY A 166 2.79 -8.95 -9.85
N ALA A 167 1.57 -8.42 -9.68
CA ALA A 167 1.09 -7.99 -8.38
C ALA A 167 1.00 -9.16 -7.38
N ALA A 168 0.34 -10.26 -7.77
CA ALA A 168 0.22 -11.43 -6.91
C ALA A 168 1.58 -11.98 -6.50
N GLU A 169 2.50 -12.15 -7.45
CA GLU A 169 3.85 -12.65 -7.18
C GLU A 169 4.57 -11.76 -6.14
N ARG A 170 4.54 -10.43 -6.31
CA ARG A 170 5.18 -9.50 -5.38
C ARG A 170 4.58 -9.55 -3.98
N LEU A 171 3.26 -9.68 -3.87
CA LEU A 171 2.55 -9.75 -2.60
C LEU A 171 2.76 -11.09 -1.89
N GLU A 172 2.78 -12.20 -2.63
CA GLU A 172 3.11 -13.54 -2.11
C GLU A 172 4.55 -13.60 -1.58
N ILE A 173 5.49 -12.99 -2.31
CA ILE A 173 6.86 -12.84 -1.84
C ILE A 173 6.86 -12.02 -0.56
N LEU A 174 6.18 -10.88 -0.51
CA LEU A 174 6.18 -10.00 0.68
C LEU A 174 5.63 -10.72 1.92
N GLN A 175 4.51 -11.44 1.79
CA GLN A 175 3.86 -12.05 2.95
C GLN A 175 4.72 -13.13 3.62
N GLY A 176 5.51 -13.88 2.84
CA GLY A 176 6.39 -14.94 3.35
C GLY A 176 7.71 -14.44 3.96
N ARG A 177 8.01 -13.13 3.93
CA ARG A 177 9.33 -12.63 4.35
C ARG A 177 9.37 -12.32 5.85
N TRP A 178 10.39 -12.83 6.51
CA TRP A 178 10.64 -12.61 7.94
C TRP A 178 10.79 -11.11 8.27
N TRP A 179 11.40 -10.34 7.38
CA TRP A 179 11.58 -8.89 7.53
C TRP A 179 10.30 -8.08 7.27
N ALA A 180 9.25 -8.65 6.67
CA ALA A 180 8.01 -7.90 6.44
C ALA A 180 7.31 -7.56 7.78
N THR A 181 6.84 -6.33 7.97
CA THR A 181 6.04 -5.98 9.15
C THR A 181 4.68 -6.68 9.15
N LYS A 182 4.08 -6.90 10.33
CA LYS A 182 2.74 -7.51 10.43
C LYS A 182 1.71 -6.73 9.59
N ALA A 183 1.70 -5.41 9.70
CA ALA A 183 0.80 -4.54 8.93
C ALA A 183 0.96 -4.73 7.40
N SER A 184 2.19 -4.80 6.89
CA SER A 184 2.42 -5.01 5.46
C SER A 184 2.01 -6.41 4.99
N ARG A 185 2.20 -7.45 5.82
CA ARG A 185 1.73 -8.80 5.49
C ARG A 185 0.20 -8.86 5.48
N THR A 186 -0.46 -8.25 6.47
CA THR A 186 -1.92 -8.19 6.53
C THR A 186 -2.50 -7.45 5.32
N ALA A 187 -1.88 -6.33 4.92
CA ALA A 187 -2.27 -5.64 3.69
C ALA A 187 -2.01 -6.49 2.44
N ALA A 188 -0.92 -7.26 2.40
CA ALA A 188 -0.66 -8.18 1.29
C ALA A 188 -1.73 -9.29 1.20
N TRP A 189 -2.10 -9.93 2.31
CA TRP A 189 -3.18 -10.91 2.34
C TRP A 189 -4.51 -10.33 1.89
N MET A 190 -4.86 -9.10 2.31
CA MET A 190 -6.08 -8.43 1.84
C MET A 190 -6.09 -8.29 0.30
N ASN A 191 -4.99 -7.80 -0.26
CA ASN A 191 -4.87 -7.61 -1.71
C ASN A 191 -4.83 -8.96 -2.47
N LEU A 192 -4.20 -9.99 -1.92
CA LEU A 192 -4.21 -11.34 -2.47
C LEU A 192 -5.62 -11.95 -2.46
N GLY A 193 -6.40 -11.72 -1.42
CA GLY A 193 -7.81 -12.09 -1.35
C GLY A 193 -8.61 -11.45 -2.48
N VAL A 194 -8.49 -10.13 -2.65
CA VAL A 194 -9.16 -9.39 -3.74
C VAL A 194 -8.74 -9.94 -5.11
N LEU A 195 -7.44 -10.08 -5.36
CA LEU A 195 -6.91 -10.66 -6.60
C LEU A 195 -7.46 -12.06 -6.89
N SER A 196 -7.59 -12.89 -5.86
CA SER A 196 -8.12 -14.25 -5.98
C SER A 196 -9.60 -14.22 -6.38
N VAL A 197 -10.40 -13.33 -5.76
CA VAL A 197 -11.79 -13.08 -6.19
C VAL A 197 -11.84 -12.67 -7.65
N GLN A 198 -11.03 -11.70 -8.06
CA GLN A 198 -11.00 -11.19 -9.45
C GLN A 198 -10.67 -12.26 -10.49
N ARG A 199 -9.90 -13.27 -10.11
CA ARG A 199 -9.55 -14.43 -10.95
C ARG A 199 -10.58 -15.56 -10.89
N GLY A 200 -11.58 -15.46 -10.01
CA GLY A 200 -12.55 -16.52 -9.73
C GLY A 200 -12.00 -17.65 -8.86
N ASP A 201 -10.81 -17.50 -8.27
CA ASP A 201 -10.24 -18.46 -7.32
C ASP A 201 -10.78 -18.19 -5.91
N LEU A 202 -12.04 -18.55 -5.72
CA LEU A 202 -12.77 -18.35 -4.47
C LEU A 202 -12.15 -19.10 -3.27
N PRO A 203 -11.65 -20.35 -3.40
CA PRO A 203 -10.94 -21.03 -2.31
C PRO A 203 -9.70 -20.28 -1.84
N SER A 204 -8.85 -19.81 -2.76
CA SER A 204 -7.66 -19.02 -2.39
C SER A 204 -8.07 -17.68 -1.76
N ALA A 205 -9.14 -17.05 -2.25
CA ALA A 205 -9.64 -15.81 -1.66
C ALA A 205 -10.01 -15.98 -0.18
N LEU A 206 -10.77 -17.03 0.16
CA LEU A 206 -11.13 -17.34 1.55
C LEU A 206 -9.88 -17.59 2.39
N TYR A 207 -8.95 -18.39 1.90
CA TYR A 207 -7.69 -18.68 2.59
C TYR A 207 -6.96 -17.39 2.99
N TRP A 208 -6.80 -16.45 2.05
CA TRP A 208 -6.10 -15.19 2.34
C TRP A 208 -6.84 -14.32 3.36
N TYR A 209 -8.16 -14.23 3.28
CA TYR A 209 -8.94 -13.46 4.25
C TYR A 209 -8.92 -14.07 5.65
N GLU A 210 -8.86 -15.40 5.78
CA GLU A 210 -8.80 -16.10 7.07
C GLU A 210 -7.48 -15.88 7.81
N LEU A 211 -6.39 -15.57 7.11
CA LEU A 211 -5.11 -15.22 7.75
C LEU A 211 -5.15 -13.85 8.46
N ILE A 212 -6.18 -13.02 8.21
CA ILE A 212 -6.29 -11.67 8.76
C ILE A 212 -6.88 -11.74 10.18
N ASP A 213 -5.98 -11.77 11.17
CA ASP A 213 -6.33 -11.88 12.59
C ASP A 213 -6.23 -10.57 13.39
N SER A 214 -5.81 -9.46 12.75
CA SER A 214 -5.42 -8.25 13.47
C SER A 214 -5.97 -6.97 12.86
N GLY A 215 -6.22 -5.99 13.74
CA GLY A 215 -6.87 -4.73 13.38
C GLY A 215 -8.38 -4.91 13.27
N GLU A 216 -9.16 -4.10 13.98
CA GLU A 216 -10.62 -4.22 13.94
C GLU A 216 -11.17 -3.88 12.55
N ALA A 217 -10.76 -2.75 11.99
CA ALA A 217 -11.16 -2.36 10.64
C ALA A 217 -10.71 -3.38 9.58
N THR A 218 -9.46 -3.85 9.65
CA THR A 218 -8.93 -4.82 8.69
C THR A 218 -9.65 -6.16 8.75
N ARG A 219 -10.01 -6.63 9.95
CA ARG A 219 -10.86 -7.82 10.11
C ARG A 219 -12.24 -7.59 9.54
N ALA A 220 -12.88 -6.44 9.79
CA ALA A 220 -14.19 -6.13 9.23
C ALA A 220 -14.18 -6.17 7.69
N PHE A 221 -13.18 -5.56 7.04
CA PHE A 221 -12.99 -5.65 5.60
C PHE A 221 -12.78 -7.10 5.11
N ALA A 222 -11.98 -7.90 5.83
CA ALA A 222 -11.74 -9.30 5.48
C ALA A 222 -13.03 -10.13 5.62
N THR A 223 -13.85 -9.86 6.64
CA THR A 223 -15.16 -10.50 6.83
C THR A 223 -16.12 -10.13 5.70
N VAL A 224 -16.16 -8.87 5.23
CA VAL A 224 -16.92 -8.48 4.04
C VAL A 224 -16.41 -9.21 2.78
N GLY A 225 -15.08 -9.34 2.62
CA GLY A 225 -14.49 -10.12 1.54
C GLY A 225 -14.89 -11.61 1.57
N ARG A 226 -14.91 -12.22 2.75
CA ARG A 226 -15.42 -13.60 2.95
C ARG A 226 -16.91 -13.70 2.63
N ALA A 227 -17.71 -12.71 3.03
CA ALA A 227 -19.13 -12.65 2.70
C ALA A 227 -19.35 -12.59 1.18
N LEU A 228 -18.57 -11.78 0.47
CA LEU A 228 -18.60 -11.72 -1.00
C LEU A 228 -18.31 -13.09 -1.60
N VAL A 229 -17.25 -13.77 -1.14
CA VAL A 229 -16.93 -15.11 -1.63
C VAL A 229 -18.10 -16.08 -1.39
N LYS A 230 -18.72 -16.04 -0.22
CA LYS A 230 -19.86 -16.91 0.10
C LYS A 230 -21.08 -16.64 -0.77
N VAL A 231 -21.38 -15.36 -1.05
CA VAL A 231 -22.43 -14.98 -2.00
C VAL A 231 -22.10 -15.45 -3.42
N LEU A 232 -20.84 -15.38 -3.84
CA LEU A 232 -20.40 -15.87 -5.15
C LEU A 232 -20.47 -17.41 -5.28
N GLN A 233 -20.38 -18.13 -4.16
CA GLN A 233 -20.57 -19.59 -4.05
C GLN A 233 -22.05 -19.99 -3.89
N ASP A 234 -22.98 -19.02 -3.93
CA ASP A 234 -24.40 -19.20 -3.65
C ASP A 234 -24.72 -19.72 -2.23
N GLU A 235 -23.80 -19.51 -1.28
CA GLU A 235 -23.95 -19.78 0.15
C GLU A 235 -24.53 -18.53 0.87
N PHE A 236 -25.78 -18.17 0.55
CA PHE A 236 -26.37 -16.89 0.95
C PHE A 236 -26.54 -16.69 2.46
N ASP A 237 -26.95 -17.73 3.20
CA ASP A 237 -27.16 -17.63 4.66
C ASP A 237 -25.85 -17.30 5.38
N GLU A 238 -24.75 -17.92 4.94
CA GLU A 238 -23.43 -17.68 5.49
C GLU A 238 -22.89 -16.31 5.08
N GLY A 239 -23.15 -15.88 3.83
CA GLY A 239 -22.86 -14.53 3.36
C GLY A 239 -23.56 -13.46 4.21
N GLU A 240 -24.85 -13.63 4.49
CA GLU A 240 -25.61 -12.70 5.34
C GLU A 240 -25.09 -12.70 6.79
N ARG A 241 -24.81 -13.88 7.35
CA ARG A 241 -24.22 -14.01 8.69
C ARG A 241 -22.91 -13.23 8.81
N LEU A 242 -22.03 -13.35 7.82
CA LEU A 242 -20.74 -12.65 7.78
C LEU A 242 -20.91 -11.13 7.61
N LEU A 243 -21.89 -10.67 6.81
CA LEU A 243 -22.19 -9.24 6.70
C LEU A 243 -22.68 -8.67 8.04
N LEU A 244 -23.56 -9.38 8.74
CA LEU A 244 -24.02 -8.99 10.06
C LEU A 244 -22.85 -8.94 11.05
N GLU A 245 -21.99 -9.95 11.05
CA GLU A 245 -20.78 -10.00 11.87
C GLU A 245 -19.89 -8.77 11.63
N ALA A 246 -19.60 -8.45 10.37
CA ALA A 246 -18.78 -7.30 10.00
C ALA A 246 -19.39 -5.96 10.47
N MET A 247 -20.72 -5.84 10.41
CA MET A 247 -21.45 -4.62 10.76
C MET A 247 -21.71 -4.44 12.26
N THR A 248 -21.43 -5.44 13.11
CA THR A 248 -21.58 -5.31 14.57
C THR A 248 -20.44 -4.55 15.26
N GLY A 249 -19.30 -4.35 14.59
CA GLY A 249 -18.11 -3.73 15.16
C GLY A 249 -18.10 -2.19 15.11
N SER A 250 -17.11 -1.58 15.77
CA SER A 250 -16.90 -0.12 15.74
C SER A 250 -16.43 0.40 14.37
N ALA A 251 -15.89 -0.50 13.53
CA ALA A 251 -15.48 -0.22 12.16
C ALA A 251 -16.63 -0.21 11.13
N SER A 252 -17.86 -0.50 11.54
CA SER A 252 -19.05 -0.59 10.67
C SER A 252 -19.24 0.59 9.73
N ARG A 253 -18.99 1.83 10.21
CA ARG A 253 -19.09 3.04 9.38
C ARG A 253 -18.09 3.07 8.22
N VAL A 254 -16.89 2.52 8.43
CA VAL A 254 -15.80 2.57 7.45
C VAL A 254 -16.01 1.51 6.36
N ILE A 255 -16.65 0.40 6.70
CA ILE A 255 -16.93 -0.72 5.77
C ILE A 255 -18.33 -0.69 5.17
N GLN A 256 -19.16 0.29 5.55
CA GLN A 256 -20.59 0.31 5.20
C GLN A 256 -20.80 0.23 3.68
N THR A 257 -20.05 1.01 2.92
CA THR A 257 -20.13 1.00 1.45
C THR A 257 -19.85 -0.39 0.87
N GLN A 258 -18.81 -1.05 1.35
CA GLN A 258 -18.42 -2.38 0.89
C GLN A 258 -19.41 -3.46 1.35
N ALA A 259 -19.98 -3.31 2.55
CA ALA A 259 -21.04 -4.20 3.02
C ALA A 259 -22.32 -4.04 2.19
N ASP A 260 -22.68 -2.81 1.83
CA ASP A 260 -23.86 -2.50 1.00
C ASP A 260 -23.70 -3.04 -0.43
N GLU A 261 -22.49 -3.01 -1.00
CA GLU A 261 -22.16 -3.65 -2.28
C GLU A 261 -22.46 -5.16 -2.26
N VAL A 262 -21.92 -5.86 -1.27
CA VAL A 262 -22.08 -7.32 -1.15
C VAL A 262 -23.53 -7.65 -0.80
N ARG A 263 -24.18 -6.84 0.04
CA ARG A 263 -25.60 -7.00 0.38
C ARG A 263 -26.49 -6.88 -0.85
N LEU A 264 -26.22 -5.91 -1.73
CA LEU A 264 -26.99 -5.74 -2.96
C LEU A 264 -26.86 -6.97 -3.87
N LEU A 265 -25.65 -7.52 -4.01
CA LEU A 265 -25.41 -8.75 -4.77
C LEU A 265 -26.15 -9.95 -4.15
N LEU A 266 -26.11 -10.07 -2.82
CA LEU A 266 -26.82 -11.11 -2.08
C LEU A 266 -28.32 -11.05 -2.37
N VAL A 267 -28.94 -9.87 -2.25
CA VAL A 267 -30.37 -9.69 -2.51
C VAL A 267 -30.71 -9.98 -3.98
N LEU A 268 -29.87 -9.55 -4.92
CA LEU A 268 -30.08 -9.85 -6.34
C LEU A 268 -30.13 -11.36 -6.62
N ARG A 269 -29.26 -12.13 -5.98
CA ARG A 269 -29.16 -13.59 -6.20
C ARG A 269 -30.18 -14.38 -5.41
N ARG A 270 -30.49 -13.97 -4.17
CA ARG A 270 -31.40 -14.68 -3.27
C ARG A 270 -32.87 -14.31 -3.50
N ASP A 271 -33.15 -13.00 -3.55
CA ASP A 271 -34.50 -12.46 -3.45
C ASP A 271 -35.05 -12.03 -4.82
N GLY A 272 -34.18 -11.58 -5.73
CA GLY A 272 -34.53 -11.26 -7.11
C GLY A 272 -34.19 -9.83 -7.54
N ALA A 273 -34.44 -9.54 -8.82
CA ALA A 273 -34.04 -8.28 -9.44
C ALA A 273 -34.84 -7.06 -8.94
N GLU A 274 -36.12 -7.25 -8.61
CA GLU A 274 -36.98 -6.14 -8.20
C GLU A 274 -36.69 -5.69 -6.77
N GLU A 275 -36.49 -6.64 -5.86
CA GLU A 275 -36.07 -6.44 -4.48
C GLU A 275 -34.69 -5.78 -4.42
N ALA A 276 -33.74 -6.29 -5.23
CA ALA A 276 -32.41 -5.70 -5.34
C ALA A 276 -32.46 -4.28 -5.89
N ARG A 277 -33.28 -4.01 -6.90
CA ARG A 277 -33.47 -2.66 -7.43
C ARG A 277 -33.98 -1.72 -6.35
N GLN A 278 -35.05 -2.09 -5.64
CA GLN A 278 -35.61 -1.27 -4.55
C GLN A 278 -34.61 -1.02 -3.41
N LEU A 279 -33.78 -2.00 -3.07
CA LEU A 279 -32.70 -1.81 -2.10
C LEU A 279 -31.64 -0.85 -2.66
N GLY A 280 -31.16 -1.08 -3.88
CA GLY A 280 -30.11 -0.30 -4.51
C GLY A 280 -30.51 1.17 -4.70
N GLU A 281 -31.74 1.47 -5.13
CA GLU A 281 -32.22 2.86 -5.24
C GLU A 281 -32.25 3.58 -3.88
N ARG A 282 -32.51 2.86 -2.79
CA ARG A 282 -32.50 3.45 -1.43
C ARG A 282 -31.09 3.72 -0.90
N LEU A 283 -30.13 2.89 -1.30
CA LEU A 283 -28.74 2.97 -0.85
C LEU A 283 -27.85 3.78 -1.80
N LEU A 284 -28.33 4.10 -3.00
CA LEU A 284 -27.57 4.85 -3.99
C LEU A 284 -27.15 6.22 -3.44
N GLY A 285 -25.84 6.40 -3.32
CA GLY A 285 -25.23 7.63 -2.83
C GLY A 285 -24.00 8.01 -3.64
N PRO A 286 -23.44 9.21 -3.41
CA PRO A 286 -22.29 9.72 -4.16
C PRO A 286 -21.00 8.90 -3.98
N GLY A 287 -20.96 7.98 -3.01
CA GLY A 287 -19.84 7.08 -2.74
C GLY A 287 -20.06 5.63 -3.16
N ALA A 288 -21.06 5.33 -3.99
CA ALA A 288 -21.32 3.98 -4.47
C ALA A 288 -20.13 3.45 -5.29
N GLY A 289 -19.57 2.30 -4.89
CA GLY A 289 -18.46 1.69 -5.59
C GLY A 289 -18.86 1.02 -6.91
N SER A 290 -17.86 0.60 -7.68
CA SER A 290 -18.04 -0.01 -8.99
C SER A 290 -18.90 -1.28 -8.93
N LEU A 291 -18.69 -2.15 -7.93
CA LEU A 291 -19.50 -3.34 -7.73
C LEU A 291 -20.97 -2.98 -7.50
N PHE A 292 -21.26 -2.00 -6.63
CA PHE A 292 -22.63 -1.56 -6.34
C PHE A 292 -23.33 -1.10 -7.62
N LEU A 293 -22.68 -0.23 -8.40
CA LEU A 293 -23.23 0.31 -9.64
C LEU A 293 -23.47 -0.80 -10.67
N GLY A 294 -22.54 -1.74 -10.80
CA GLY A 294 -22.70 -2.89 -11.70
C GLY A 294 -23.87 -3.80 -11.32
N VAL A 295 -24.00 -4.11 -10.04
CA VAL A 295 -25.10 -4.96 -9.54
C VAL A 295 -26.45 -4.24 -9.65
N LEU A 296 -26.51 -2.94 -9.35
CA LEU A 296 -27.73 -2.14 -9.52
C LEU A 296 -28.13 -2.03 -10.99
N ALA A 297 -27.17 -1.84 -11.89
CA ALA A 297 -27.43 -1.88 -13.33
C ALA A 297 -28.02 -3.24 -13.75
N ALA A 298 -27.49 -4.34 -13.21
CA ALA A 298 -28.02 -5.68 -13.49
C ALA A 298 -29.44 -5.86 -12.96
N ALA A 299 -29.72 -5.36 -11.76
CA ALA A 299 -31.06 -5.38 -11.19
C ALA A 299 -32.06 -4.57 -12.05
N ARG A 300 -31.68 -3.36 -12.51
CA ARG A 300 -32.49 -2.54 -13.43
C ARG A 300 -32.74 -3.25 -14.76
N ALA A 301 -31.71 -3.81 -15.37
CA ALA A 301 -31.81 -4.54 -16.62
C ALA A 301 -32.79 -5.74 -16.53
N ARG A 302 -32.64 -6.57 -15.49
CA ARG A 302 -33.46 -7.77 -15.29
C ARG A 302 -34.90 -7.48 -14.84
N SER A 303 -35.15 -6.31 -14.27
CA SER A 303 -36.51 -5.82 -13.95
C SER A 303 -37.17 -5.05 -15.11
N GLY A 304 -36.49 -4.87 -16.25
CA GLY A 304 -37.04 -4.27 -17.47
C GLY A 304 -36.64 -2.83 -17.76
N ASP A 305 -35.81 -2.20 -16.91
CA ASP A 305 -35.29 -0.84 -17.09
C ASP A 305 -33.87 -0.84 -17.70
N MET A 306 -33.77 -1.32 -18.95
CA MET A 306 -32.52 -1.27 -19.71
C MET A 306 -31.96 0.15 -19.94
N PRO A 307 -32.78 1.18 -20.22
CA PRO A 307 -32.29 2.55 -20.35
C PRO A 307 -31.66 3.08 -19.05
N GLY A 308 -32.28 2.81 -17.91
CA GLY A 308 -31.76 3.17 -16.59
C GLY A 308 -30.52 2.36 -16.19
N ALA A 309 -30.38 1.12 -16.66
CA ALA A 309 -29.15 0.34 -16.47
C ALA A 309 -27.97 0.92 -17.25
N ARG A 310 -28.17 1.33 -18.51
CA ARG A 310 -27.11 1.92 -19.36
C ARG A 310 -26.67 3.29 -18.85
N SER A 311 -27.62 4.15 -18.48
CA SER A 311 -27.30 5.48 -17.96
C SER A 311 -26.48 5.44 -16.66
N LEU A 312 -26.63 4.36 -15.87
CA LEU A 312 -25.84 4.14 -14.66
C LEU A 312 -24.38 3.76 -14.97
N LEU A 313 -24.10 3.20 -16.15
CA LEU A 313 -22.78 2.72 -16.56
C LEU A 313 -22.01 3.70 -17.47
N ASP A 314 -22.69 4.66 -18.11
CA ASP A 314 -22.14 5.61 -19.09
C ASP A 314 -21.04 6.56 -18.55
N SER A 315 -20.90 6.73 -17.23
CA SER A 315 -20.06 7.77 -16.60
C SER A 315 -18.72 7.25 -16.03
N GLY A 316 -17.97 6.46 -16.80
CA GLY A 316 -16.68 5.89 -16.37
C GLY A 316 -16.80 4.75 -15.33
N ALA A 317 -18.02 4.47 -14.88
CA ALA A 317 -18.33 3.31 -14.05
C ALA A 317 -18.06 2.00 -14.81
N GLU A 318 -18.33 1.96 -16.12
CA GLU A 318 -18.03 0.81 -16.97
C GLU A 318 -16.52 0.48 -17.00
N ASP A 319 -15.67 1.47 -17.25
CA ASP A 319 -14.21 1.30 -17.27
C ASP A 319 -13.68 0.87 -15.90
N SER A 320 -14.24 1.45 -14.83
CA SER A 320 -13.90 1.09 -13.45
C SER A 320 -14.30 -0.35 -13.13
N LEU A 321 -15.50 -0.78 -13.53
CA LEU A 321 -15.98 -2.16 -13.41
C LEU A 321 -15.10 -3.13 -14.17
N ARG A 322 -14.68 -2.78 -15.39
CA ARG A 322 -13.74 -3.59 -16.20
C ARG A 322 -12.39 -3.71 -15.51
N ALA A 323 -11.84 -2.61 -14.99
CA ALA A 323 -10.58 -2.60 -14.27
C ALA A 323 -10.61 -3.46 -13.01
N THR A 324 -11.75 -3.53 -12.30
CA THR A 324 -11.89 -4.41 -11.14
C THR A 324 -11.91 -5.90 -11.49
N GLY A 325 -12.10 -6.29 -12.75
CA GLY A 325 -12.23 -7.71 -13.15
C GLY A 325 -13.52 -8.40 -12.67
N LEU A 326 -14.39 -7.71 -11.92
CA LEU A 326 -15.60 -8.29 -11.33
C LEU A 326 -16.62 -8.77 -12.39
N GLY A 327 -16.64 -8.15 -13.57
CA GLY A 327 -17.46 -8.62 -14.70
C GLY A 327 -17.09 -10.02 -15.20
N LYS A 328 -15.94 -10.59 -14.82
CA LYS A 328 -15.60 -12.00 -15.12
C LYS A 328 -16.21 -12.98 -14.12
N VAL A 329 -16.48 -12.51 -12.90
CA VAL A 329 -16.79 -13.33 -11.72
C VAL A 329 -18.27 -13.22 -11.33
N VAL A 330 -18.90 -12.09 -11.66
CA VAL A 330 -20.32 -11.81 -11.46
C VAL A 330 -21.02 -11.86 -12.82
N PRO A 331 -21.66 -12.99 -13.20
CA PRO A 331 -22.31 -13.16 -14.49
C PRO A 331 -23.33 -12.06 -14.81
N GLU A 332 -24.04 -11.59 -13.80
CA GLU A 332 -25.08 -10.55 -13.91
C GLU A 332 -24.52 -9.22 -14.42
N ILE A 333 -23.26 -8.91 -14.09
CA ILE A 333 -22.55 -7.73 -14.59
C ILE A 333 -22.03 -7.99 -16.00
N ARG A 334 -21.52 -9.20 -16.26
CA ARG A 334 -20.97 -9.59 -17.57
C ARG A 334 -21.96 -9.40 -18.71
N GLU A 335 -23.23 -9.70 -18.47
CA GLU A 335 -24.31 -9.61 -19.45
C GLU A 335 -24.58 -8.16 -19.90
N LEU A 336 -24.20 -7.17 -19.09
CA LEU A 336 -24.40 -5.76 -19.39
C LEU A 336 -23.21 -5.12 -20.10
N LEU A 337 -22.02 -5.66 -19.89
CA LEU A 337 -20.80 -5.14 -20.49
C LEU A 337 -20.74 -5.59 -21.96
N PRO A 338 -20.70 -4.67 -22.94
CA PRO A 338 -20.56 -5.04 -24.34
C PRO A 338 -19.27 -5.84 -24.54
N ALA A 339 -19.37 -6.98 -25.23
CA ALA A 339 -18.21 -7.78 -25.62
C ALA A 339 -17.22 -6.88 -26.37
N GLN A 340 -15.95 -6.88 -25.96
CA GLN A 340 -14.92 -6.18 -26.73
C GLN A 340 -14.85 -6.83 -28.11
N GLY A 341 -15.23 -6.07 -29.14
CA GLY A 341 -14.71 -6.28 -30.47
C GLY A 341 -13.20 -6.10 -30.38
N ILE A 342 -12.47 -7.14 -30.80
CA ILE A 342 -11.04 -7.07 -31.07
C ILE A 342 -10.87 -5.97 -32.14
N TYR A 343 -10.36 -4.81 -31.74
CA TYR A 343 -9.81 -3.79 -32.63
C TYR A 343 -8.35 -3.59 -32.24
#